data_AF-A0A917NZS4-F1
#
_entry.id   AF-A0A917NZS4-F1
#
_cell.length_a   1.000
_cell.length_b   1.000
_cell.length_c   1.000
_cell.angle_alpha   90.00
_cell.angle_beta   90.00
_cell.angle_gamma   90.00
#
_symmetry.space_group_name_H-M   'P 1'
#
loop_
_entity.id
_entity.type
_entity.pdbx_description
1 polymer ?
#
loop_
_entity_poly.entity_id
_entity_poly.type
_entity_poly.pdbx_seq_one_letter_code
_entity_poly.pdbx_strand_id
1 'polypeptide(L)' 'MLRLVARGLNNTEIAETRGLSPLTAKTYVSRIMGKLGVRDRAQLVIVAYESGMVTPGAG' A
#
# COMPACT_ATOMS: atom_id res chain seq x y z
N MET A 1 0.04 1.83 -6.26
CA MET A 1 -0.72 1.17 -5.18
C MET A 1 0.07 1.10 -3.89
N LEU A 2 1.30 0.56 -3.91
CA LEU A 2 2.19 0.59 -2.74
C LEU A 2 2.35 1.99 -2.14
N ARG A 3 2.56 3.02 -2.96
CA ARG A 3 2.57 4.44 -2.51
C ARG A 3 1.29 4.89 -1.77
N LEU A 4 0.12 4.39 -2.16
CA LEU A 4 -1.15 4.76 -1.50
C LEU A 4 -1.26 4.07 -0.13
N VAL A 5 -0.87 2.80 -0.06
CA VAL A 5 -0.78 2.08 1.23
C VAL A 5 0.22 2.75 2.15
N ALA A 6 1.38 3.14 1.62
CA ALA A 6 2.43 3.83 2.34
C ALA A 6 2.03 5.24 2.83
N ARG A 7 1.09 5.90 2.13
CA ARG A 7 0.42 7.14 2.57
C ARG A 7 -0.68 6.92 3.61
N GLY A 8 -0.95 5.68 4.00
CA GLY A 8 -1.95 5.35 5.02
C GLY A 8 -3.32 4.94 4.47
N LEU A 9 -3.58 5.00 3.16
CA LEU A 9 -4.92 4.76 2.58
C LEU A 9 -5.38 3.31 2.66
N ASN A 10 -6.54 3.05 3.23
CA ASN A 10 -7.16 1.73 3.31
C ASN A 10 -7.59 1.19 1.92
N ASN A 11 -8.03 -0.07 1.85
CA ASN A 11 -8.36 -0.70 0.56
C ASN A 11 -9.55 -0.03 -0.16
N THR A 12 -10.49 0.55 0.59
CA THR A 12 -11.63 1.29 0.03
C THR A 12 -11.15 2.60 -0.58
N GLU A 13 -10.35 3.38 0.15
CA GLU A 13 -9.77 4.64 -0.36
C GLU A 13 -8.86 4.40 -1.58
N ILE A 14 -8.08 3.30 -1.57
CA ILE A 14 -7.27 2.87 -2.71
C ILE A 14 -8.16 2.50 -3.90
N ALA A 15 -9.25 1.80 -3.65
CA ALA A 15 -10.19 1.38 -4.67
C ALA A 15 -10.87 2.59 -5.34
N GLU A 16 -11.34 3.55 -4.54
CA GLU A 16 -11.91 4.82 -5.02
C GLU A 16 -10.89 5.62 -5.85
N THR A 17 -9.66 5.78 -5.34
CA THR A 17 -8.59 6.51 -6.04
C THR A 17 -8.22 5.87 -7.39
N ARG A 18 -8.44 4.56 -7.56
CA ARG A 18 -8.03 3.79 -8.73
C ARG A 18 -9.19 3.35 -9.63
N GLY A 19 -10.45 3.63 -9.26
CA GLY A 19 -11.64 3.13 -9.95
C GLY A 19 -11.76 1.60 -9.92
N LEU A 20 -11.33 0.95 -8.83
CA LEU A 20 -11.36 -0.51 -8.66
C LEU A 20 -12.41 -0.91 -7.61
N SER A 21 -12.70 -2.21 -7.48
CA SER A 21 -13.44 -2.71 -6.33
C SER A 21 -12.53 -2.81 -5.09
N PRO A 22 -13.06 -2.64 -3.85
CA PRO A 22 -12.30 -2.86 -2.61
C PRO A 22 -11.66 -4.26 -2.52
N LEU A 23 -12.35 -5.28 -3.07
CA LEU A 23 -11.83 -6.65 -3.13
C LEU A 23 -10.60 -6.75 -4.05
N THR A 24 -10.68 -6.11 -5.23
CA THR A 24 -9.56 -6.04 -6.17
C THR A 24 -8.36 -5.33 -5.55
N ALA A 25 -8.59 -4.21 -4.84
CA ALA A 25 -7.55 -3.53 -4.07
C ALA A 25 -6.94 -4.46 -3.01
N LYS A 26 -7.75 -5.20 -2.25
CA LYS A 26 -7.24 -6.19 -1.28
C LYS A 26 -6.32 -7.22 -1.95
N THR A 27 -6.73 -7.80 -3.08
CA THR A 27 -5.92 -8.79 -3.81
C THR A 27 -4.57 -8.24 -4.24
N TYR A 28 -4.54 -7.02 -4.77
CA TYR A 28 -3.27 -6.41 -5.15
C TYR A 28 -2.38 -6.10 -3.93
N VAL A 29 -2.94 -5.69 -2.79
CA VAL A 29 -2.15 -5.42 -1.56
C VAL A 29 -1.50 -6.73 -1.11
N SER A 30 -2.29 -7.80 -1.00
CA SER A 30 -1.79 -9.12 -0.58
C SER A 30 -0.72 -9.67 -1.53
N ARG A 31 -0.87 -9.48 -2.84
CA ARG A 31 0.16 -9.86 -3.81
C ARG A 31 1.46 -9.07 -3.64
N ILE A 32 1.37 -7.77 -3.36
CA ILE A 32 2.55 -6.92 -3.11
C ILE A 32 3.23 -7.36 -1.80
N MET A 33 2.47 -7.58 -0.74
CA MET A 33 2.99 -8.10 0.53
C MET A 33 3.72 -9.42 0.35
N GLY A 34 3.12 -10.37 -0.39
CA GLY A 34 3.75 -11.66 -0.70
C GLY A 34 5.05 -11.51 -1.50
N LYS A 35 5.09 -10.59 -2.47
CA LYS A 35 6.32 -10.30 -3.24
C LYS A 35 7.43 -9.67 -2.41
N LEU A 36 7.07 -8.92 -1.36
CA LEU A 36 8.02 -8.22 -0.50
C LEU A 36 8.34 -8.99 0.80
N GLY A 37 7.74 -10.18 1.00
CA GLY A 37 7.94 -10.96 2.23
C GLY A 37 7.34 -10.31 3.49
N VAL A 38 6.39 -9.40 3.29
CA VAL A 38 5.77 -8.61 4.35
C VAL A 38 4.52 -9.31 4.88
N ARG A 39 4.35 -9.32 6.21
CA ARG A 39 3.24 -10.03 6.87
C ARG A 39 2.02 -9.16 7.13
N ASP A 40 2.24 -7.87 7.30
CA ASP A 40 1.17 -6.92 7.61
C ASP A 40 1.37 -5.56 6.95
N ARG A 41 0.35 -4.73 7.09
CA ARG A 41 0.29 -3.43 6.44
C ARG A 41 1.30 -2.44 7.02
N ALA A 42 1.59 -2.52 8.32
CA ALA A 42 2.56 -1.64 8.96
C ALA A 42 3.97 -1.94 8.44
N GLN A 43 4.34 -3.22 8.34
CA GLN A 43 5.57 -3.64 7.69
C GLN A 43 5.65 -3.18 6.23
N LEU A 44 4.53 -3.18 5.50
CA LEU A 44 4.51 -2.71 4.11
C LEU A 44 4.81 -1.21 4.01
N VAL A 45 4.29 -0.44 4.97
CA VAL A 45 4.56 0.99 5.11
C VAL A 45 6.04 1.22 5.45
N ILE A 46 6.60 0.47 6.40
CA ILE A 46 8.02 0.53 6.79
C ILE A 46 8.92 0.25 5.59
N VAL A 47 8.69 -0.83 4.86
CA VAL A 47 9.47 -1.18 3.65
C VAL A 47 9.39 -0.08 2.59
N ALA A 48 8.22 0.55 2.42
CA ALA A 48 8.07 1.67 1.49
C ALA A 48 8.85 2.92 1.94
N TYR A 49 9.00 3.15 3.24
CA TYR A 49 9.87 4.19 3.79
C TYR A 49 11.35 3.85 3.62
N GLU A 50 11.77 2.65 4.01
CA GLU A 50 13.17 2.21 3.94
C GLU A 50 13.70 2.14 2.50
N SER A 51 12.84 1.80 1.54
CA SER A 51 13.19 1.81 0.11
C SER A 51 13.25 3.21 -0.52
N GLY A 52 12.97 4.27 0.24
CA GLY A 52 12.87 5.64 -0.29
C GLY A 52 11.68 5.86 -1.23
N MET A 53 10.72 4.92 -1.27
CA MET A 53 9.54 5.03 -2.12
C MET A 53 8.54 6.08 -1.62
N VAL A 54 8.54 6.36 -0.31
CA VAL A 54 7.79 7.44 0.34
C VAL A 54 8.70 8.20 1.28
N THR A 55 8.70 9.53 1.17
CA THR A 55 9.34 10.44 2.12
C THR A 55 8.28 10.98 3.08
N PRO A 56 8.43 10.85 4.40
CA PRO A 56 7.52 11.49 5.33
C PRO A 56 7.62 13.02 5.15
N GLY A 57 6.48 13.71 4.98
CA GLY A 57 6.43 15.18 4.88
C GLY A 57 6.30 15.77 3.48
N ALA A 58 6.30 14.95 2.41
CA ALA A 58 5.86 15.40 1.09
C ALA A 58 4.33 15.41 1.03
N GLY A 59 3.73 16.43 1.65
CA GLY A 59 2.33 16.82 1.47
C GLY A 59 2.12 17.45 0.10
#